data_AF-A0A6M5YPL6-F1
#
_entry.id   AF-A0A6M5YPL6-F1
#
_cell.length_a   1.000
_cell.length_b   1.000
_cell.length_c   1.000
_cell.angle_alpha   90.00
_cell.angle_beta   90.00
_cell.angle_gamma   90.00
#
_symmetry.space_group_name_H-M   'P 1'
#
loop_
_entity.id
_entity.type
_entity.pdbx_description
1 polymer ?
#
loop_
_entity_poly.entity_id
_entity_poly.type
_entity_poly.pdbx_seq_one_letter_code
_entity_poly.pdbx_strand_id
1 'polypeptide(L)'
;MDVSDCLFSPVALAVLNSLQYDQAARDSYELLSGGLMWPDERPQVGSPERGVVSLDCAYRFLIAYRASITLGEERSKFRSVWEQVVDETPNWPGLRHERRGAAARKRLLAAKRRIARCFDELERTMADQRANENG
;
A
#
# COMPACT_ATOMS: atom_id res chain seq x y z
N MET A 1 -7.29 3.93 17.93
CA MET A 1 -5.90 3.62 17.57
C MET A 1 -5.36 4.87 16.92
N ASP A 2 -4.44 5.55 17.59
CA ASP A 2 -3.75 6.68 17.01
C ASP A 2 -2.78 6.13 15.94
N VAL A 3 -2.61 6.81 14.81
CA VAL A 3 -1.64 6.39 13.80
C VAL A 3 -0.21 6.48 14.35
N SER A 4 0.00 7.34 15.36
CA SER A 4 1.24 7.42 16.13
C SER A 4 1.59 6.10 16.84
N ASP A 5 0.61 5.21 17.07
CA ASP A 5 0.83 3.89 17.67
C ASP A 5 1.29 2.83 16.64
N CYS A 6 1.34 3.17 15.34
CA CYS A 6 1.63 2.26 14.22
C CYS A 6 2.94 2.65 13.50
N LEU A 7 4.01 2.90 14.26
CA LEU A 7 5.37 3.06 13.73
C LEU A 7 6.08 1.70 13.64
N PHE A 8 7.04 1.59 12.71
CA PHE A 8 7.84 0.38 12.60
C PHE A 8 8.78 0.23 13.79
N SER A 9 8.94 -1.03 14.23
CA SER A 9 10.03 -1.38 15.16
C SER A 9 11.40 -1.23 14.48
N PRO A 10 12.49 -1.03 15.26
CA PRO A 10 13.84 -0.97 14.70
C PRO A 10 14.24 -2.20 13.87
N VAL A 11 13.75 -3.39 14.26
CA VAL A 11 14.01 -4.63 13.52
C VAL A 11 13.30 -4.60 12.17
N ALA A 12 12.05 -4.13 12.11
CA ALA A 12 11.31 -3.99 10.86
C ALA A 12 11.98 -2.98 9.92
N LEU A 13 12.48 -1.87 10.45
CA LEU A 13 13.22 -0.86 9.68
C LEU A 13 14.52 -1.44 9.11
N ALA A 14 15.30 -2.17 9.92
CA ALA A 14 16.52 -2.83 9.44
C ALA A 14 16.22 -3.81 8.29
N VAL A 15 15.13 -4.59 8.40
CA VAL A 15 14.68 -5.47 7.32
C VAL A 15 14.31 -4.66 6.07
N LEU A 16 13.46 -3.63 6.17
CA LEU A 16 13.05 -2.80 5.04
C LEU A 16 14.25 -2.15 4.33
N ASN A 17 15.24 -1.69 5.09
CA ASN A 17 16.46 -1.08 4.55
C ASN A 17 17.39 -2.09 3.87
N SER A 18 17.22 -3.39 4.13
CA SER A 18 18.03 -4.44 3.48
C SER A 18 17.44 -4.92 2.15
N LEU A 19 16.18 -4.56 1.85
CA LEU A 19 15.50 -4.98 0.63
C LEU A 19 16.17 -4.41 -0.62
N GLN A 20 16.27 -5.25 -1.64
CA GLN A 20 16.95 -4.91 -2.88
C GLN A 20 15.95 -4.51 -3.95
N TYR A 21 16.20 -3.39 -4.61
CA TYR A 21 15.39 -2.91 -5.71
C TYR A 21 15.44 -3.88 -6.90
N ASP A 22 14.27 -4.29 -7.37
CA ASP A 22 14.10 -5.05 -8.61
C ASP A 22 13.40 -4.18 -9.67
N GLN A 23 14.13 -3.88 -10.74
CA GLN A 23 13.61 -3.11 -11.87
C GLN A 23 12.53 -3.88 -12.66
N ALA A 24 12.57 -5.21 -12.64
CA ALA A 24 11.58 -6.05 -13.30
C ALA A 24 10.31 -6.26 -12.46
N ALA A 25 10.32 -5.85 -11.19
CA ALA A 25 9.17 -5.97 -10.30
C ALA A 25 7.96 -5.21 -10.84
N ARG A 26 6.83 -5.92 -10.93
CA ARG A 26 5.54 -5.38 -11.39
C ARG A 26 4.67 -5.02 -10.20
N ASP A 27 4.02 -3.85 -10.26
CA ASP A 27 3.08 -3.45 -9.21
C ASP A 27 1.82 -4.32 -9.20
N SER A 28 1.23 -4.38 -8.01
CA SER A 28 -0.14 -4.82 -7.77
C SER A 28 -0.86 -3.74 -6.97
N TYR A 29 -2.17 -3.60 -7.18
CA TYR A 29 -2.99 -2.72 -6.35
C TYR A 29 -3.37 -3.46 -5.07
N GLU A 30 -3.00 -2.89 -3.92
CA GLU A 30 -3.35 -3.42 -2.61
C GLU A 30 -4.59 -2.65 -2.09
N LEU A 31 -5.70 -3.37 -1.97
CA LEU A 31 -7.03 -2.79 -1.74
C LEU A 31 -7.14 -2.06 -0.40
N LEU A 32 -6.53 -2.58 0.67
CA LEU A 32 -6.73 -2.08 2.03
C LEU A 32 -5.98 -0.77 2.30
N SER A 33 -4.82 -0.58 1.69
CA SER A 33 -4.06 0.68 1.71
C SER A 33 -4.53 1.64 0.61
N GLY A 34 -5.13 1.11 -0.46
CA GLY A 34 -5.52 1.88 -1.64
C GLY A 34 -4.32 2.35 -2.46
N GLY A 35 -3.21 1.63 -2.41
CA GLY A 35 -1.96 1.99 -3.08
C GLY A 35 -1.44 0.89 -4.01
N LEU A 36 -0.38 1.23 -4.76
CA LEU A 36 0.41 0.25 -5.49
C LEU A 36 1.46 -0.35 -4.55
N MET A 37 1.75 -1.63 -4.70
CA MET A 37 2.76 -2.36 -3.95
C MET A 37 3.58 -3.23 -4.91
N TRP A 38 4.89 -3.29 -4.68
CA TRP A 38 5.80 -4.14 -5.46
C TRP A 38 6.34 -5.31 -4.62
N PRO A 39 6.62 -6.46 -5.25
CA PRO A 39 7.15 -7.64 -4.55
C PRO A 39 8.48 -7.40 -3.83
N ASP A 40 9.34 -6.52 -4.35
CA ASP A 40 10.64 -6.16 -3.79
C ASP A 40 10.57 -5.20 -2.59
N GLU A 41 9.38 -4.69 -2.26
CA GLU A 41 9.17 -3.77 -1.13
C GLU A 41 8.88 -4.49 0.19
N ARG A 42 8.80 -5.82 0.16
CA ARG A 42 8.50 -6.66 1.32
C ARG A 42 9.37 -7.93 1.32
N PRO A 43 9.61 -8.53 2.50
CA PRO A 43 10.28 -9.82 2.58
C PRO A 43 9.56 -10.92 1.80
N GLN A 44 10.33 -11.93 1.40
CA GLN A 44 9.81 -13.09 0.67
C GLN A 44 8.75 -13.84 1.48
N VAL A 45 7.81 -14.47 0.79
CA VAL A 45 6.79 -15.29 1.45
C VAL A 45 7.47 -16.47 2.15
N GLY A 46 7.12 -16.72 3.41
CA GLY A 46 7.70 -17.78 4.23
C GLY A 46 9.00 -17.40 4.97
N SER A 47 9.56 -16.21 4.73
CA SER A 47 10.71 -15.71 5.48
C SER A 47 10.30 -15.24 6.89
N PRO A 48 11.11 -15.46 7.94
CA PRO A 48 10.84 -14.94 9.29
C PRO A 48 10.62 -13.42 9.33
N GLU A 49 11.36 -12.69 8.51
CA GLU A 49 11.32 -11.24 8.35
C GLU A 49 9.92 -10.76 7.90
N ARG A 50 9.18 -11.62 7.21
CA ARG A 50 7.83 -11.30 6.75
C ARG A 50 6.88 -10.98 7.90
N GLY A 51 6.96 -11.74 9.00
CA GLY A 51 6.13 -11.51 10.17
C GLY A 51 6.42 -10.17 10.83
N VAL A 52 7.70 -9.77 10.82
CA VAL A 52 8.17 -8.52 11.41
C VAL A 52 7.70 -7.28 10.63
N VAL A 53 7.60 -7.38 9.29
CA VAL A 53 7.23 -6.25 8.43
C VAL A 53 5.74 -6.23 8.05
N SER A 54 5.15 -7.38 7.71
CA SER A 54 3.84 -7.44 7.03
C SER A 54 2.62 -7.56 7.93
N LEU A 55 2.83 -7.84 9.23
CA LEU A 55 1.73 -7.91 10.21
C LEU A 55 1.44 -6.55 10.84
N ASP A 56 2.26 -5.54 10.55
CA ASP A 56 2.16 -4.21 11.14
C ASP A 56 1.16 -3.32 10.37
N CYS A 57 0.31 -2.60 11.10
CA CYS A 57 -0.51 -1.51 10.56
C CYS A 57 0.37 -0.43 9.90
N ALA A 58 1.61 -0.25 10.36
CA ALA A 58 2.61 0.64 9.79
C ALA A 58 2.79 0.42 8.28
N TYR A 59 2.94 -0.83 7.84
CA TYR A 59 3.17 -1.12 6.42
C TYR A 59 1.98 -0.69 5.56
N ARG A 60 0.75 -0.90 6.02
CA ARG A 60 -0.45 -0.44 5.31
C ARG A 60 -0.50 1.09 5.22
N PHE A 61 -0.15 1.79 6.30
CA PHE A 61 -0.12 3.25 6.34
C PHE A 61 0.99 3.84 5.48
N LEU A 62 2.15 3.18 5.41
CA LEU A 62 3.24 3.54 4.51
C LEU A 62 2.79 3.53 3.05
N ILE A 63 2.15 2.45 2.62
CA ILE A 63 1.63 2.32 1.24
C ILE A 63 0.50 3.35 0.99
N ALA A 64 -0.38 3.56 1.97
CA ALA A 64 -1.46 4.54 1.87
C ALA A 64 -0.95 5.99 1.75
N TYR A 65 0.11 6.36 2.51
CA TYR A 65 0.72 7.67 2.39
C TYR A 65 1.39 7.85 1.03
N ARG A 66 2.14 6.85 0.55
CA ARG A 66 2.75 6.88 -0.79
C ARG A 66 1.70 7.11 -1.88
N ALA A 67 0.57 6.41 -1.80
CA ALA A 67 -0.53 6.60 -2.72
C ALA A 67 -1.06 8.03 -2.68
N SER A 68 -1.18 8.60 -1.48
CA SER A 68 -1.66 9.97 -1.27
C SER A 68 -0.77 11.02 -1.95
N ILE A 69 0.55 10.95 -1.76
CA ILE A 69 1.50 11.88 -2.38
C ILE A 69 1.63 11.63 -3.90
N THR A 70 1.48 10.39 -4.35
CA THR A 70 1.46 10.05 -5.80
C THR A 70 0.27 10.69 -6.51
N LEU A 71 -0.86 10.85 -5.81
CA LEU A 71 -2.06 11.48 -6.35
C LEU A 71 -2.09 13.01 -6.17
N GLY A 72 -1.26 13.56 -5.29
CA GLY A 72 -1.30 14.97 -4.89
C GLY A 72 -2.37 15.27 -3.82
N GLU A 73 -2.83 14.24 -3.10
CA GLU A 73 -3.89 14.30 -2.11
C GLU A 73 -3.35 13.89 -0.73
N GLU A 74 -2.38 14.65 -0.20
CA GLU A 74 -1.61 14.23 0.98
C GLU A 74 -2.51 13.88 2.18
N ARG A 75 -2.25 12.73 2.81
CA ARG A 75 -2.93 12.26 4.02
C ARG A 75 -2.02 12.41 5.23
N SER A 76 -1.99 13.62 5.82
CA SER A 76 -1.10 14.00 6.93
C SER A 76 -1.10 13.00 8.10
N LYS A 77 -2.23 12.35 8.39
CA LYS A 77 -2.32 11.33 9.44
C LYS A 77 -1.36 10.15 9.28
N PHE A 78 -0.88 9.84 8.07
CA PHE A 78 0.08 8.76 7.81
C PHE A 78 1.51 9.25 7.60
N ARG A 79 1.75 10.56 7.75
CA ARG A 79 3.03 11.20 7.45
C ARG A 79 4.16 10.68 8.32
N SER A 80 3.91 10.48 9.62
CA SER A 80 4.92 10.01 10.58
C SER A 80 5.54 8.68 10.17
N VAL A 81 4.74 7.72 9.71
CA VAL A 81 5.21 6.42 9.22
C VAL A 81 6.09 6.58 7.97
N TRP A 82 5.72 7.49 7.07
CA TRP A 82 6.50 7.76 5.87
C TRP A 82 7.83 8.44 6.18
N GLU A 83 7.83 9.46 7.04
CA GLU A 83 9.04 10.17 7.49
C GLU A 83 10.01 9.21 8.18
N GLN A 84 9.51 8.33 9.06
CA GLN A 84 10.31 7.29 9.69
C GLN A 84 11.07 6.43 8.65
N VAL A 85 10.37 5.97 7.60
CA VAL A 85 10.96 5.14 6.55
C VAL A 85 11.95 5.93 5.68
N VAL A 86 11.67 7.20 5.38
CA VAL A 86 12.60 8.07 4.66
C VAL A 86 13.91 8.25 5.43
N ASP A 87 13.81 8.46 6.74
CA ASP A 87 14.96 8.76 7.59
C ASP A 87 15.76 7.50 7.94
N GLU A 88 15.08 6.41 8.31
CA GLU A 88 15.73 5.21 8.86
C GLU A 88 15.96 4.10 7.82
N THR A 89 15.28 4.15 6.67
CA THR A 89 15.35 3.11 5.63
C THR A 89 15.57 3.67 4.22
N PRO A 90 16.61 4.48 3.99
CA PRO A 90 16.81 5.19 2.72
C PRO A 90 16.98 4.26 1.51
N ASN A 91 17.32 2.99 1.72
CA ASN A 91 17.47 2.00 0.64
C ASN A 91 16.16 1.29 0.29
N TRP A 92 15.07 1.52 1.03
CA TRP A 92 13.80 0.83 0.77
C TRP A 92 13.33 1.10 -0.68
N PRO A 93 13.08 0.06 -1.51
CA PRO A 93 12.72 0.24 -2.92
C PRO A 93 11.50 1.14 -3.15
N GLY A 94 10.60 1.22 -2.16
CA GLY A 94 9.39 2.02 -2.22
C GLY A 94 9.56 3.53 -2.17
N LEU A 95 10.75 4.04 -1.79
CA LEU A 95 11.08 5.47 -1.81
C LEU A 95 11.46 5.99 -3.20
N ARG A 96 11.77 5.09 -4.14
CA ARG A 96 12.25 5.46 -5.46
C ARG A 96 11.24 6.28 -6.25
N HIS A 97 11.73 7.22 -7.05
CA HIS A 97 10.87 8.14 -7.80
C HIS A 97 9.93 7.40 -8.77
N GLU A 98 10.39 6.30 -9.35
CA GLU A 98 9.66 5.47 -10.31
C GLU A 98 8.40 4.85 -9.67
N ARG A 99 8.41 4.66 -8.35
CA ARG A 99 7.29 4.11 -7.56
C ARG A 99 6.21 5.15 -7.25
N ARG A 100 6.47 6.45 -7.46
CA ARG A 100 5.55 7.57 -7.18
C ARG A 100 5.38 8.58 -8.33
N GLY A 101 6.02 8.36 -9.47
CA GLY A 101 5.97 9.25 -10.64
C GLY A 101 4.68 9.18 -11.45
N ALA A 102 4.65 9.91 -12.58
CA ALA A 102 3.47 10.01 -13.45
C ALA A 102 2.94 8.63 -13.93
N ALA A 103 3.84 7.68 -14.18
CA ALA A 103 3.49 6.32 -14.58
C ALA A 103 2.76 5.57 -13.44
N ALA A 104 3.27 5.67 -12.20
CA ALA A 104 2.62 5.10 -11.02
C ALA A 104 1.25 5.76 -10.77
N ARG A 105 1.16 7.09 -10.89
CA ARG A 105 -0.11 7.84 -10.79
C ARG A 105 -1.15 7.32 -11.79
N LYS A 106 -0.78 7.13 -13.05
CA LYS A 106 -1.68 6.60 -14.09
C LYS A 106 -2.20 5.20 -13.73
N ARG A 107 -1.31 4.29 -13.29
CA ARG A 107 -1.68 2.92 -12.89
C ARG A 107 -2.57 2.90 -11.65
N LEU A 108 -2.25 3.72 -10.65
CA LEU A 108 -3.05 3.85 -9.43
C LEU A 108 -4.48 4.34 -9.73
N LEU A 109 -4.63 5.38 -10.55
CA LEU A 109 -5.95 5.86 -10.97
C LEU A 109 -6.74 4.80 -11.76
N ALA A 110 -6.06 4.05 -12.63
CA ALA A 110 -6.69 2.97 -13.37
C ALA A 110 -7.18 1.84 -12.45
N ALA A 111 -6.37 1.46 -11.45
CA ALA A 111 -6.72 0.46 -10.45
C ALA A 111 -7.91 0.91 -9.59
N LYS A 112 -7.90 2.14 -9.08
CA LYS A 112 -9.03 2.71 -8.31
C LYS A 112 -10.33 2.69 -9.11
N ARG A 113 -10.31 3.07 -10.39
CA ARG A 113 -11.49 3.00 -11.27
C ARG A 113 -11.97 1.56 -11.50
N ARG A 114 -11.05 0.62 -11.65
CA ARG A 114 -11.41 -0.80 -11.82
C ARG A 114 -12.13 -1.33 -10.58
N ILE A 115 -11.59 -1.04 -9.40
CA ILE A 115 -12.16 -1.47 -8.13
C ILE A 115 -13.52 -0.81 -7.88
N ALA A 116 -13.67 0.50 -8.16
CA ALA A 116 -14.96 1.18 -8.05
C ALA A 116 -16.05 0.48 -8.89
N ARG A 117 -15.76 0.16 -10.16
CA ARG A 117 -16.70 -0.59 -11.01
C ARG A 117 -17.05 -1.97 -10.45
N CYS A 118 -16.07 -2.70 -9.91
CA CYS A 118 -16.34 -4.00 -9.29
C CYS A 118 -17.26 -3.88 -8.07
N PHE A 119 -17.11 -2.83 -7.26
CA PHE A 119 -18.05 -2.58 -6.15
C PHE A 119 -19.44 -2.20 -6.64
N ASP A 120 -19.56 -1.32 -7.64
CA ASP A 120 -20.84 -0.96 -8.24
C ASP A 120 -21.59 -2.20 -8.79
N GLU A 121 -20.87 -3.14 -9.41
CA GLU A 121 -21.43 -4.40 -9.93
C GLU A 121 -21.92 -5.34 -8.82
N LEU A 122 -21.14 -5.46 -7.73
CA LEU A 122 -21.50 -6.25 -6.56
C LEU A 122 -22.75 -5.68 -5.87
N GLU A 123 -22.81 -4.36 -5.70
CA GLU A 123 -23.96 -3.68 -5.09
C GLU A 123 -25.26 -3.92 -5.88
N ARG A 124 -25.19 -3.85 -7.22
CA ARG A 124 -26.35 -4.16 -8.09
C ARG A 124 -26.80 -5.60 -7.92
N THR A 125 -25.87 -6.55 -7.95
CA THR A 125 -26.19 -7.99 -7.80
C THR A 125 -26.85 -8.28 -6.46
N MET A 126 -26.37 -7.67 -5.38
CA MET A 126 -26.96 -7.81 -4.05
C MET A 126 -28.35 -7.16 -3.95
N ALA A 127 -28.58 -6.03 -4.63
CA ALA A 127 -29.88 -5.38 -4.69
C ALA A 127 -30.90 -6.26 -5.43
N ASP A 128 -30.51 -6.85 -6.56
CA ASP A 128 -31.36 -7.74 -7.35
C ASP A 128 -31.75 -9.00 -6.55
N GLN A 129 -30.82 -9.59 -5.80
CA GLN A 129 -31.10 -10.73 -4.92
C GLN A 129 -32.13 -10.37 -3.84
N ARG A 130 -31.97 -9.23 -3.17
CA ARG A 130 -32.93 -8.75 -2.16
C ARG A 130 -34.31 -8.47 -2.74
N ALA A 131 -34.38 -7.98 -3.98
CA ALA A 131 -35.67 -7.75 -4.65
C ALA A 131 -36.37 -9.08 -4.95
N ASN A 132 -35.62 -10.10 -5.37
CA ASN A 132 -36.15 -11.44 -5.66
C ASN A 132 -36.55 -12.24 -4.41
N GLU A 133 -35.94 -11.96 -3.25
CA GLU A 133 -36.31 -12.62 -1.98
C GLU A 133 -37.57 -12.02 -1.32
N ASN A 134 -37.97 -10.81 -1.73
CA ASN A 134 -39.11 -10.08 -1.15
C ASN A 134 -40.35 -10.03 -2.07
N GLY A 135 -40.32 -10.68 -3.24
CA GLY A 135 -41.43 -10.75 -4.21
C GLY A 135 -41.96 -12.15 -4.36
#